data_AF-A0A939Z0N2-F1
#
_entry.id   AF-A0A939Z0N2-F1
#
_cell.length_a   1.000
_cell.length_b   1.000
_cell.length_c   1.000
_cell.angle_alpha   90.00
_cell.angle_beta   90.00
_cell.angle_gamma   90.00
#
_symmetry.space_group_name_H-M   'P 1'
#
loop_
_entity.id
_entity.type
_entity.pdbx_description
1 polymer ?
#
loop_
_entity_poly.entity_id
_entity_poly.type
_entity_poly.pdbx_seq_one_letter_code
_entity_poly.pdbx_strand_id
1 'polypeptide(L)'
;MYGAMIGDIVGSIYEFSNIRTKRFPLFSPGCAITDDTIITVAVGRAILKSRETRYEEFKKGKNAESGPGYQRILIGEMQALGRQYPNPMGAYGGSFARWLRSDDPQPYNSFGNGSAMRVSPCGLVAISLEEALTLARATSCVTHNHPEGVKGAEAVAAAIFLARTGRPKKDIGA
;
A
#
# COMPACT_ATOMS: atom_id res chain seq x y z
N MET A 1 -2.52 1.76 -10.65
CA MET A 1 -3.39 1.76 -9.45
C MET A 1 -4.81 1.32 -9.75
N TYR A 2 -5.47 1.77 -10.83
CA TYR A 2 -6.85 1.37 -11.14
C TYR A 2 -7.10 -0.15 -11.15
N GLY A 3 -6.18 -0.94 -11.72
CA GLY A 3 -6.31 -2.41 -11.69
C GLY A 3 -6.37 -3.00 -10.28
N ALA A 4 -5.64 -2.43 -9.31
CA ALA A 4 -5.70 -2.86 -7.91
C ALA A 4 -7.05 -2.51 -7.27
N MET A 5 -7.54 -1.29 -7.51
CA MET A 5 -8.84 -0.83 -6.99
C MET A 5 -10.01 -1.60 -7.60
N ILE A 6 -9.95 -1.89 -8.91
CA ILE A 6 -10.94 -2.73 -9.58
C ILE A 6 -10.86 -4.14 -9.01
N GLY A 7 -9.66 -4.72 -8.87
CA GLY A 7 -9.48 -6.06 -8.29
C GLY A 7 -10.07 -6.18 -6.89
N ASP A 8 -9.87 -5.17 -6.05
CA ASP A 8 -10.46 -5.05 -4.72
C ASP A 8 -12.00 -5.05 -4.78
N ILE A 9 -12.60 -4.07 -5.47
CA ILE A 9 -14.06 -3.90 -5.57
C ILE A 9 -14.75 -5.16 -6.14
N VAL A 10 -14.14 -5.76 -7.17
CA VAL A 10 -14.69 -6.95 -7.84
C VAL A 10 -14.53 -8.20 -6.97
N GLY A 11 -13.41 -8.31 -6.25
CA GLY A 11 -13.11 -9.44 -5.38
C GLY A 11 -13.88 -9.42 -4.06
N SER A 12 -14.32 -8.25 -3.60
CA SER A 12 -14.84 -8.04 -2.24
C SER A 12 -15.98 -9.00 -1.85
N ILE A 13 -16.91 -9.28 -2.77
CA ILE A 13 -18.07 -10.16 -2.51
C ILE A 13 -17.71 -11.64 -2.37
N TYR A 14 -16.49 -12.01 -2.77
CA TYR A 14 -15.99 -13.39 -2.72
C TYR A 14 -15.05 -13.63 -1.54
N GLU A 15 -14.78 -12.61 -0.73
CA GLU A 15 -14.00 -12.76 0.50
C GLU A 15 -14.70 -13.76 1.43
N PHE A 16 -13.98 -14.78 1.89
CA PHE A 16 -14.52 -15.92 2.66
C PHE A 16 -15.58 -16.79 1.94
N SER A 17 -15.87 -16.52 0.67
CA SER A 17 -16.81 -17.26 -0.18
C SER A 17 -16.22 -17.48 -1.59
N ASN A 18 -15.04 -18.10 -1.60
CA ASN A 18 -14.19 -18.16 -2.78
C ASN A 18 -14.83 -18.93 -3.94
N ILE A 19 -14.66 -18.40 -5.15
CA ILE A 19 -14.96 -19.08 -6.41
C ILE A 19 -13.65 -19.36 -7.18
N ARG A 20 -13.58 -20.47 -7.92
CA ARG A 20 -12.39 -20.84 -8.71
C ARG A 20 -12.73 -20.90 -10.20
N THR A 21 -13.10 -19.75 -10.77
CA THR A 21 -13.52 -19.62 -12.17
C THR A 21 -13.04 -18.29 -12.75
N LYS A 22 -12.79 -18.25 -14.06
CA LYS A 22 -12.56 -17.00 -14.82
C LYS A 22 -13.85 -16.41 -15.40
N ARG A 23 -14.97 -17.13 -15.24
CA ARG A 23 -16.30 -16.72 -15.68
C ARG A 23 -17.08 -16.23 -14.46
N PHE A 24 -17.08 -14.93 -14.26
CA PHE A 24 -17.81 -14.23 -13.20
C PHE A 24 -18.22 -12.84 -13.69
N PRO A 25 -19.32 -12.26 -13.17
CA PRO A 25 -19.67 -10.87 -13.46
C PRO A 25 -18.59 -9.94 -12.91
N LEU A 26 -18.10 -9.00 -13.74
CA LEU A 26 -17.05 -8.08 -13.32
C LEU A 26 -17.53 -7.21 -12.16
N PHE A 27 -18.75 -6.66 -12.22
CA PHE A 27 -19.36 -5.95 -11.08
C PHE A 27 -20.69 -6.60 -10.73
N SER A 28 -20.95 -6.76 -9.43
CA SER A 28 -22.20 -7.29 -8.91
C SER A 28 -22.76 -6.39 -7.82
N PRO A 29 -24.08 -6.46 -7.54
CA PRO A 29 -24.65 -5.80 -6.36
C PRO A 29 -23.87 -6.22 -5.10
N GLY A 30 -23.52 -5.24 -4.26
CA GLY A 30 -22.74 -5.45 -3.03
C GLY A 30 -21.23 -5.33 -3.18
N CYS A 31 -20.68 -5.20 -4.39
CA CYS A 31 -19.28 -4.80 -4.58
C CYS A 31 -19.01 -3.45 -3.90
N ALA A 32 -17.94 -3.37 -3.13
CA ALA A 32 -17.53 -2.15 -2.43
C ALA A 32 -16.01 -2.17 -2.21
N ILE A 33 -15.44 -0.99 -1.93
CA ILE A 33 -14.02 -0.89 -1.56
C ILE A 33 -13.76 -1.54 -0.19
N THR A 34 -12.59 -2.14 -0.04
CA THR A 34 -12.11 -2.69 1.24
C THR A 34 -10.97 -1.82 1.80
N ASP A 35 -10.30 -2.32 2.83
CA ASP A 35 -9.09 -1.72 3.35
C ASP A 35 -7.94 -1.68 2.33
N ASP A 36 -7.90 -2.59 1.35
CA ASP A 36 -6.94 -2.60 0.25
C ASP A 36 -6.90 -1.26 -0.49
N THR A 37 -8.05 -0.81 -1.01
CA THR A 37 -8.14 0.46 -1.74
C THR A 37 -7.88 1.65 -0.82
N ILE A 38 -8.47 1.67 0.37
CA ILE A 38 -8.35 2.80 1.30
C ILE A 38 -6.88 3.01 1.64
N ILE A 39 -6.18 1.96 2.06
CA ILE A 39 -4.79 2.10 2.49
C ILE A 39 -3.85 2.28 1.28
N THR A 40 -4.16 1.72 0.11
CA THR A 40 -3.45 2.03 -1.14
C THR A 40 -3.47 3.54 -1.45
N VAL A 41 -4.63 4.19 -1.31
CA VAL A 41 -4.76 5.64 -1.54
C VAL A 41 -3.96 6.42 -0.50
N ALA A 42 -3.97 6.01 0.76
CA ALA A 42 -3.16 6.64 1.81
C ALA A 42 -1.66 6.56 1.53
N VAL A 43 -1.17 5.41 1.05
CA VAL A 43 0.24 5.24 0.63
C VAL A 43 0.57 6.20 -0.51
N GLY A 44 -0.29 6.30 -1.53
CA GLY A 44 -0.11 7.24 -2.64
C GLY A 44 -0.03 8.70 -2.17
N ARG A 45 -0.94 9.11 -1.28
CA ARG A 45 -0.94 10.45 -0.65
C ARG A 45 0.36 10.72 0.10
N ALA A 46 0.84 9.76 0.89
CA ALA A 46 2.08 9.90 1.65
C ALA A 46 3.31 10.09 0.76
N ILE A 47 3.37 9.37 -0.37
CA ILE A 47 4.48 9.51 -1.32
C ILE A 47 4.47 10.91 -1.95
N LEU A 48 3.31 11.39 -2.43
CA LEU A 48 3.21 12.73 -3.02
C LEU A 48 3.58 13.82 -2.00
N LYS A 49 3.01 13.75 -0.80
CA LYS A 49 3.27 14.70 0.28
C LYS A 49 4.73 14.70 0.74
N SER A 50 5.38 13.54 0.79
CA SER A 50 6.81 13.47 1.16
C SER A 50 7.72 14.07 0.08
N ARG A 51 7.41 13.87 -1.21
CA ARG A 51 8.12 14.51 -2.32
C ARG A 51 7.94 16.03 -2.33
N GLU A 52 6.71 16.50 -2.11
CA GLU A 52 6.40 17.93 -2.01
C GLU A 52 7.14 18.59 -0.83
N THR A 53 7.09 17.97 0.36
CA THR A 53 7.79 18.46 1.55
C THR A 53 9.29 18.59 1.29
N ARG A 54 9.92 17.56 0.71
CA ARG A 54 11.35 17.56 0.38
C ARG A 54 11.71 18.63 -0.64
N TYR A 55 10.85 18.86 -1.63
CA TYR A 55 11.06 19.90 -2.64
C TYR A 55 11.00 21.31 -2.04
N GLU A 56 10.05 21.56 -1.14
CA GLU A 56 9.93 22.85 -0.45
C GLU A 56 11.06 23.10 0.56
N GLU A 57 11.59 22.07 1.21
CA GLU A 57 12.80 22.17 2.05
C GLU A 57 14.05 22.48 1.23
N PHE A 58 14.21 21.80 0.09
CA PHE A 58 15.30 22.05 -0.84
C PHE A 58 15.31 23.51 -1.34
N LYS A 59 14.14 24.06 -1.71
CA LYS A 59 14.02 25.48 -2.10
C LYS A 59 14.45 26.45 -0.99
N LYS A 60 14.28 26.06 0.28
CA LYS A 60 14.67 26.86 1.45
C LYS A 60 16.14 26.68 1.83
N GLY A 61 16.94 26.00 1.00
CA GLY A 61 18.35 25.73 1.26
C GLY A 61 18.57 24.74 2.41
N LYS A 62 17.53 24.03 2.84
CA LYS A 62 17.66 23.01 3.89
C LYS A 62 18.12 21.69 3.28
N ASN A 63 18.89 20.95 4.06
CA ASN A 63 19.30 19.58 3.76
C ASN A 63 18.12 18.61 3.87
N ALA A 64 18.18 17.52 3.08
CA ALA A 64 17.10 16.54 2.90
C ALA A 64 16.67 15.78 4.17
N GLU A 65 17.36 15.98 5.30
CA GLU A 65 17.14 15.30 6.57
C GLU A 65 16.30 16.12 7.57
N SER A 66 15.95 17.35 7.22
CA SER A 66 15.31 18.30 8.16
C SER A 66 13.79 18.19 8.27
N GLY A 67 13.16 17.33 7.46
CA GLY A 67 11.70 17.13 7.43
C GLY A 67 11.19 15.93 8.26
N PRO A 68 9.86 15.83 8.46
CA PRO A 68 9.24 14.67 9.06
C PRO A 68 9.42 13.48 8.10
N GLY A 69 10.40 12.61 8.35
CA GLY A 69 10.77 11.52 7.45
C GLY A 69 9.57 10.70 6.93
N TYR A 70 9.72 10.08 5.76
CA TYR A 70 8.62 9.44 5.00
C TYR A 70 7.68 8.58 5.85
N GLN A 71 8.19 7.77 6.78
CA GLN A 71 7.36 6.91 7.63
C GLN A 71 6.42 7.70 8.54
N ARG A 72 6.82 8.87 9.04
CA ARG A 72 5.93 9.73 9.86
C ARG A 72 4.77 10.28 9.05
N ILE A 73 5.05 10.73 7.82
CA ILE A 73 3.99 11.18 6.88
C ILE A 73 3.07 10.00 6.54
N LEU A 74 3.65 8.84 6.24
CA LEU A 74 2.91 7.63 5.91
C LEU A 74 1.96 7.19 7.02
N ILE A 75 2.44 7.15 8.27
CA ILE A 75 1.61 6.81 9.44
C ILE A 75 0.42 7.76 9.53
N GLY A 76 0.68 9.07 9.42
CA GLY A 76 -0.35 10.09 9.49
C GLY A 76 -1.42 9.94 8.40
N GLU A 77 -1.02 9.73 7.14
CA GLU A 77 -1.98 9.56 6.03
C GLU A 77 -2.76 8.25 6.15
N MET A 78 -2.12 7.15 6.57
CA MET A 78 -2.79 5.86 6.77
C MET A 78 -3.81 5.92 7.90
N GLN A 79 -3.45 6.52 9.04
CA GLN A 79 -4.38 6.71 10.16
C GLN A 79 -5.50 7.68 9.80
N ALA A 80 -5.20 8.79 9.13
CA ALA A 80 -6.22 9.77 8.72
C ALA A 80 -7.28 9.14 7.81
N LEU A 81 -6.85 8.47 6.74
CA LEU A 81 -7.77 7.88 5.79
C LEU A 81 -8.47 6.64 6.37
N GLY A 82 -7.76 5.79 7.11
CA GLY A 82 -8.36 4.63 7.76
C GLY A 82 -9.41 5.00 8.82
N ARG A 83 -9.19 6.08 9.57
CA ARG A 83 -10.18 6.60 10.53
C ARG A 83 -11.37 7.28 9.85
N GLN A 84 -11.16 7.87 8.67
CA GLN A 84 -12.24 8.45 7.86
C GLN A 84 -13.20 7.39 7.33
N TYR A 85 -12.72 6.17 7.07
CA TYR A 85 -13.51 5.04 6.59
C TYR A 85 -13.46 3.88 7.58
N PRO A 86 -14.12 3.97 8.75
CA PRO A 86 -13.92 3.03 9.85
C PRO A 86 -14.48 1.62 9.59
N ASN A 87 -15.42 1.49 8.64
CA ASN A 87 -16.15 0.26 8.35
C ASN A 87 -16.05 -0.10 6.85
N PRO A 88 -14.85 -0.41 6.32
CA PRO A 88 -14.75 -0.93 4.97
C PRO A 88 -15.42 -2.30 4.86
N MET A 89 -15.76 -2.70 3.64
CA MET A 89 -16.19 -4.09 3.41
C MET A 89 -15.07 -5.05 3.84
N GLY A 90 -15.42 -6.16 4.48
CA GLY A 90 -14.44 -7.10 5.07
C GLY A 90 -13.87 -6.66 6.43
N ALA A 91 -13.98 -5.37 6.77
CA ALA A 91 -13.38 -4.73 7.93
C ALA A 91 -11.84 -4.76 7.95
N TYR A 92 -11.24 -3.87 8.74
CA TYR A 92 -9.80 -3.93 8.99
C TYR A 92 -9.42 -5.16 9.82
N GLY A 93 -8.31 -5.82 9.49
CA GLY A 93 -7.73 -6.85 10.35
C GLY A 93 -7.49 -6.36 11.78
N GLY A 94 -7.78 -7.18 12.80
CA GLY A 94 -7.88 -6.72 14.19
C GLY A 94 -6.65 -5.97 14.75
N SER A 95 -5.43 -6.43 14.42
CA SER A 95 -4.19 -5.74 14.81
C SER A 95 -4.01 -4.41 14.07
N PHE A 96 -4.38 -4.34 12.79
CA PHE A 96 -4.34 -3.11 12.02
C PHE A 96 -5.39 -2.10 12.50
N ALA A 97 -6.58 -2.56 12.86
CA ALA A 97 -7.63 -1.72 13.46
C ALA A 97 -7.17 -1.09 14.78
N ARG A 98 -6.43 -1.83 15.61
CA ARG A 98 -5.82 -1.30 16.85
C ARG A 98 -4.72 -0.28 16.52
N TRP A 99 -3.86 -0.58 15.54
CA TRP A 99 -2.83 0.32 15.06
C TRP A 99 -3.40 1.64 14.53
N LEU A 100 -4.52 1.58 13.78
CA LEU A 100 -5.21 2.76 13.28
C LEU A 100 -5.68 3.67 14.41
N ARG A 101 -6.06 3.13 15.57
CA ARG A 101 -6.57 3.90 16.73
C ARG A 101 -5.50 4.31 17.74
N SER A 102 -4.25 3.87 17.58
CA SER A 102 -3.17 4.24 18.51
C SER A 102 -2.72 5.69 18.30
N ASP A 103 -2.42 6.40 19.39
CA ASP A 103 -1.78 7.71 19.32
C ASP A 103 -0.29 7.61 18.97
N ASP A 104 0.37 6.54 19.42
CA ASP A 104 1.74 6.16 19.04
C ASP A 104 1.74 4.74 18.44
N PRO A 105 1.50 4.60 17.12
CA PRO A 105 1.32 3.30 16.50
C PRO A 105 2.67 2.61 16.24
N GLN A 106 2.89 1.45 16.86
CA GLN A 106 4.07 0.61 16.67
C GLN A 106 3.79 -0.56 15.70
N PRO A 107 4.76 -0.98 14.86
CA PRO A 107 4.60 -2.17 14.05
C PRO A 107 4.49 -3.43 14.92
N TYR A 108 3.77 -4.44 14.45
CA TYR A 108 3.33 -5.58 15.28
C TYR A 108 3.73 -6.94 14.70
N ASN A 109 4.87 -7.00 14.00
CA ASN A 109 5.50 -8.21 13.47
C ASN A 109 4.58 -9.13 12.65
N SER A 110 3.64 -8.53 11.92
CA SER A 110 2.71 -9.28 11.07
C SER A 110 3.38 -9.76 9.78
N PHE A 111 3.07 -11.00 9.39
CA PHE A 111 3.45 -11.62 8.13
C PHE A 111 2.28 -11.72 7.13
N GLY A 112 1.14 -11.09 7.43
CA GLY A 112 -0.04 -11.06 6.56
C GLY A 112 0.17 -10.26 5.27
N ASN A 113 -0.73 -10.46 4.30
CA ASN A 113 -0.73 -9.78 3.00
C ASN A 113 -1.04 -8.27 3.06
N GLY A 114 -1.43 -7.76 4.23
CA GLY A 114 -1.70 -6.34 4.49
C GLY A 114 -0.54 -5.40 4.15
N SER A 115 0.69 -5.91 4.12
CA SER A 115 1.86 -5.20 3.61
C SER A 115 1.83 -5.06 2.08
N ALA A 116 1.48 -6.12 1.37
CA ALA A 116 1.60 -6.25 -0.08
C ALA A 116 0.40 -5.67 -0.84
N MET A 117 -0.81 -5.73 -0.27
CA MET A 117 -2.03 -5.24 -0.94
C MET A 117 -1.99 -3.73 -1.27
N ARG A 118 -1.19 -2.96 -0.52
CA ARG A 118 -1.19 -1.49 -0.54
C ARG A 118 0.00 -0.83 -1.24
N VAL A 119 0.97 -1.59 -1.74
CA VAL A 119 2.23 -1.05 -2.29
C VAL A 119 2.19 -0.75 -3.79
N SER A 120 1.00 -0.82 -4.41
CA SER A 120 0.87 -0.47 -5.82
C SER A 120 1.37 0.95 -6.19
N PRO A 121 1.25 1.98 -5.33
CA PRO A 121 1.82 3.29 -5.61
C PRO A 121 3.35 3.26 -5.62
N CYS A 122 4.00 2.45 -4.78
CA CYS A 122 5.46 2.37 -4.67
C CYS A 122 6.12 1.98 -6.00
N GLY A 123 5.64 0.90 -6.63
CA GLY A 123 6.15 0.47 -7.95
C GLY A 123 5.75 1.39 -9.10
N LEU A 124 4.61 2.09 -8.97
CA LEU A 124 4.09 2.98 -10.01
C LEU A 124 4.90 4.28 -10.13
N VAL A 125 5.29 4.87 -8.99
CA VAL A 125 5.93 6.20 -8.93
C VAL A 125 7.46 6.15 -8.91
N ALA A 126 8.04 4.97 -8.66
CA ALA A 126 9.48 4.80 -8.58
C ALA A 126 10.15 5.00 -9.95
N ILE A 127 11.34 5.60 -9.96
CA ILE A 127 12.17 5.77 -11.16
C ILE A 127 13.25 4.69 -11.28
N SER A 128 13.51 3.93 -10.21
CA SER A 128 14.38 2.77 -10.20
C SER A 128 13.76 1.60 -9.44
N LEU A 129 14.26 0.38 -9.69
CA LEU A 129 13.86 -0.80 -8.91
C LEU A 129 14.21 -0.63 -7.43
N GLU A 130 15.39 -0.07 -7.14
CA GLU A 130 15.83 0.22 -5.77
C GLU A 130 14.89 1.18 -5.04
N GLU A 131 14.40 2.23 -5.71
CA GLU A 131 13.41 3.14 -5.13
C GLU A 131 12.08 2.41 -4.88
N ALA A 132 11.63 1.57 -5.80
CA ALA A 132 10.41 0.78 -5.63
C ALA A 132 10.49 -0.13 -4.38
N LEU A 133 11.62 -0.82 -4.21
CA LEU A 133 11.88 -1.69 -3.05
C LEU A 133 11.98 -0.87 -1.76
N THR A 134 12.69 0.27 -1.78
CA THR A 134 12.85 1.16 -0.62
C THR A 134 11.51 1.70 -0.14
N LEU A 135 10.68 2.19 -1.06
CA LEU A 135 9.34 2.68 -0.74
C LEU A 135 8.44 1.56 -0.19
N ALA A 136 8.49 0.37 -0.80
CA ALA A 136 7.71 -0.78 -0.35
C ALA A 136 8.12 -1.27 1.04
N ARG A 137 9.42 -1.35 1.31
CA ARG A 137 9.97 -1.69 2.62
C ARG A 137 9.53 -0.71 3.69
N ALA A 138 9.73 0.59 3.46
CA ALA A 138 9.31 1.63 4.39
C ALA A 138 7.79 1.59 4.65
N THR A 139 7.01 1.26 3.61
CA THR A 139 5.56 1.09 3.69
C THR A 139 5.13 -0.15 4.46
N SER A 140 5.86 -1.27 4.34
CA SER A 140 5.59 -2.48 5.12
C SER A 140 5.92 -2.26 6.59
N CYS A 141 7.11 -1.74 6.88
CA CYS A 141 7.70 -1.68 8.23
C CYS A 141 6.91 -0.84 9.24
N VAL A 142 5.97 0.01 8.83
CA VAL A 142 5.10 0.74 9.76
C VAL A 142 4.03 -0.15 10.43
N THR A 143 3.79 -1.36 9.92
CA THR A 143 2.80 -2.30 10.48
C THR A 143 3.25 -3.77 10.45
N HIS A 144 3.91 -4.18 9.36
CA HIS A 144 4.33 -5.53 9.01
C HIS A 144 5.87 -5.54 8.90
N ASN A 145 6.55 -5.47 10.04
CA ASN A 145 8.02 -5.52 10.12
C ASN A 145 8.58 -6.95 10.17
N HIS A 146 7.74 -7.98 9.99
CA HIS A 146 8.21 -9.35 9.80
C HIS A 146 8.93 -9.47 8.44
N PRO A 147 10.07 -10.19 8.34
CA PRO A 147 10.82 -10.32 7.09
C PRO A 147 9.98 -10.78 5.89
N GLU A 148 9.08 -11.75 6.10
CA GLU A 148 8.20 -12.24 5.02
C GLU A 148 7.14 -11.21 4.58
N GLY A 149 6.64 -10.38 5.50
CA GLY A 149 5.73 -9.29 5.15
C GLY A 149 6.44 -8.23 4.28
N VAL A 150 7.70 -7.92 4.60
CA VAL A 150 8.54 -7.00 3.82
C VAL A 150 8.87 -7.58 2.45
N LYS A 151 9.30 -8.85 2.38
CA LYS A 151 9.58 -9.53 1.10
C LYS A 151 8.35 -9.57 0.18
N GLY A 152 7.16 -9.85 0.73
CA GLY A 152 5.92 -9.83 -0.03
C GLY A 152 5.61 -8.45 -0.63
N ALA A 153 5.77 -7.39 0.17
CA ALA A 153 5.61 -6.01 -0.30
C ALA A 153 6.64 -5.63 -1.38
N GLU A 154 7.92 -5.95 -1.16
CA GLU A 154 9.00 -5.72 -2.11
C GLU A 154 8.75 -6.45 -3.43
N ALA A 155 8.32 -7.71 -3.39
CA ALA A 155 8.02 -8.51 -4.58
C ALA A 155 6.88 -7.90 -5.41
N VAL A 156 5.78 -7.46 -4.77
CA VAL A 156 4.67 -6.82 -5.48
C VAL A 156 5.10 -5.48 -6.09
N ALA A 157 5.83 -4.65 -5.35
CA ALA A 157 6.31 -3.37 -5.86
C ALA A 157 7.29 -3.54 -7.03
N ALA A 158 8.20 -4.51 -6.95
CA ALA A 158 9.11 -4.88 -8.03
C ALA A 158 8.34 -5.34 -9.26
N ALA A 159 7.35 -6.24 -9.10
CA ALA A 159 6.54 -6.72 -10.21
C ALA A 159 5.81 -5.58 -10.93
N ILE A 160 5.25 -4.64 -10.16
CA ILE A 160 4.58 -3.45 -10.71
C ILE A 160 5.57 -2.55 -11.46
N PHE A 161 6.76 -2.31 -10.88
CA PHE A 161 7.80 -1.50 -11.53
C PHE A 161 8.26 -2.13 -12.85
N LEU A 162 8.54 -3.44 -12.86
CA LEU A 162 8.98 -4.18 -14.04
C LEU A 162 7.90 -4.20 -15.13
N ALA A 163 6.64 -4.44 -14.76
CA ALA A 163 5.51 -4.38 -15.68
C ALA A 163 5.36 -2.98 -16.31
N ARG A 164 5.41 -1.93 -15.48
CA ARG A 164 5.29 -0.53 -15.93
C ARG A 164 6.42 -0.11 -16.86
N THR A 165 7.62 -0.68 -16.69
CA THR A 165 8.79 -0.40 -17.53
C THR A 165 8.88 -1.30 -18.77
N GLY A 166 7.82 -2.05 -19.08
CA GLY A 166 7.72 -2.83 -20.31
C GLY A 166 8.49 -4.15 -20.30
N ARG A 167 8.89 -4.65 -19.13
CA ARG A 167 9.56 -5.95 -19.03
C ARG A 167 8.60 -7.08 -19.41
N PRO A 168 9.07 -8.11 -20.13
CA PRO A 168 8.22 -9.24 -20.49
C PRO A 168 7.83 -10.05 -19.24
N LYS A 169 6.72 -10.78 -19.31
CA LYS A 169 6.20 -11.60 -18.20
C LYS A 169 7.28 -12.47 -17.53
N LYS A 170 8.13 -13.11 -18.34
CA LYS A 170 9.22 -13.99 -17.87
C LYS A 170 10.22 -13.30 -16.91
N ASP A 171 10.37 -11.97 -16.99
CA ASP A 171 11.28 -11.19 -16.16
C ASP A 171 10.59 -10.68 -14.87
N ILE A 172 9.26 -10.74 -14.81
CA ILE A 172 8.42 -10.24 -13.70
C ILE A 172 8.14 -11.37 -12.70
N GLY A 173 7.84 -12.56 -13.20
CA GLY A 173 7.50 -13.75 -12.43
C GLY A 173 7.08 -14.89 -13.36
N ALA A 174 7.37 -16.12 -12.95
CA ALA A 174 7.01 -17.35 -13.68
C ALA A 174 5.61 -17.82 -13.30
#